data_AF-A0A7R9DUM2-F1
#
_entry.id   AF-A0A7R9DUM2-F1
#
_cell.length_a   1.000
_cell.length_b   1.000
_cell.length_c   1.000
_cell.angle_alpha   90.00
_cell.angle_beta   90.00
_cell.angle_gamma   90.00
#
_symmetry.space_group_name_H-M   'P 1'
#
loop_
_entity.id
_entity.type
_entity.pdbx_description
1 polymer ?
#
loop_
_entity_poly.entity_id
_entity_poly.type
_entity_poly.pdbx_seq_one_letter_code
_entity_poly.pdbx_strand_id
1 'polypeptide(L)'
;FLFPDVYDGDVGLAITQSIGLVGILQWGICQSVEIESQMTSVERVLEFSRLPSEPPLQSEPGKKPPEDWPSKGSIIFNNVYLSYNAMETDVLKNLNFNILPSEK
;
A
#
# COMPACT_ATOMS: atom_id res chain seq x y z
N PHE A 1 50.06 -40.50 17.54
CA PHE A 1 51.08 -39.50 17.16
C PHE A 1 50.51 -38.30 16.40
N LEU A 2 49.21 -37.95 16.51
CA LEU A 2 48.68 -36.74 15.87
C LEU A 2 47.68 -35.89 16.67
N PHE A 3 47.34 -36.23 17.92
CA PHE A 3 46.66 -35.30 18.84
C PHE A 3 47.16 -35.54 20.28
N PRO A 4 48.28 -34.93 20.70
CA PRO A 4 48.65 -34.92 22.10
C PRO A 4 47.71 -33.95 22.83
N ASP A 5 47.12 -34.43 23.93
CA ASP A 5 46.36 -33.66 24.93
C ASP A 5 44.99 -33.07 24.51
N VAL A 6 44.13 -33.87 23.88
CA VAL A 6 42.68 -33.59 23.89
C VAL A 6 42.07 -34.34 25.08
N TYR A 7 41.62 -33.61 26.10
CA TYR A 7 40.89 -34.20 27.22
C TYR A 7 39.53 -34.71 26.71
N ASP A 8 39.13 -35.92 27.11
CA ASP A 8 37.86 -36.54 26.66
C ASP A 8 36.63 -35.62 26.92
N GLY A 9 36.71 -34.80 27.98
CA GLY A 9 35.71 -33.78 28.30
C GLY A 9 35.62 -32.61 27.31
N ASP A 10 36.70 -32.24 26.63
CA ASP A 10 36.72 -31.14 25.65
C ASP A 10 35.95 -31.52 24.38
N VAL A 11 36.02 -32.79 23.97
CA VAL A 11 35.26 -33.32 22.83
C VAL A 11 33.76 -33.29 23.13
N GLY A 12 33.36 -33.74 24.33
CA GLY A 12 31.96 -33.69 24.77
C GLY A 12 31.42 -32.26 24.87
N LEU A 13 32.24 -31.33 25.36
CA LEU A 13 31.90 -29.91 25.41
C LEU A 13 31.77 -29.30 24.01
N ALA A 14 32.69 -29.60 23.09
CA ALA A 14 32.64 -29.12 21.71
C ALA A 14 31.40 -29.62 20.97
N ILE A 15 31.02 -30.89 21.15
CA ILE A 15 29.80 -31.47 20.57
C ILE A 15 28.56 -30.79 21.14
N THR A 16 28.48 -30.63 22.46
CA THR A 16 27.32 -30.01 23.13
C THR A 16 27.14 -28.56 22.67
N GLN A 17 28.23 -27.80 22.57
CA GLN A 17 28.21 -26.44 22.04
C GLN A 17 27.82 -26.40 20.56
N SER A 18 28.33 -27.33 19.75
CA SER A 18 27.99 -27.41 18.32
C SER A 18 26.50 -27.68 18.12
N ILE A 19 25.92 -28.60 18.89
CA ILE A 19 24.47 -28.89 18.86
C ILE A 19 23.66 -27.66 19.28
N GLY A 20 24.11 -26.95 20.32
CA GLY A 20 23.49 -25.71 20.78
C GLY A 20 23.48 -24.61 19.69
N LEU A 21 24.62 -24.43 19.00
CA LEU A 21 24.73 -23.47 17.90
C LEU A 21 23.82 -23.84 16.72
N VAL A 22 23.75 -25.12 16.35
CA VAL A 22 22.85 -25.60 15.30
C VAL A 22 21.39 -25.30 15.65
N GLY A 23 20.98 -25.52 16.90
CA GLY A 23 19.62 -25.21 17.35
C GLY A 23 19.28 -23.72 17.25
N ILE A 24 20.20 -22.85 17.69
CA ILE A 24 20.01 -21.39 17.61
C ILE A 24 19.93 -20.93 16.14
N LEU A 25 20.77 -21.48 15.27
CA LEU A 25 20.74 -21.15 13.84
C LEU A 25 19.43 -21.59 13.18
N GLN A 26 18.96 -22.80 13.47
CA GLN A 26 17.67 -23.28 12.95
C GLN A 26 16.53 -22.35 13.38
N TRP A 27 16.47 -21.99 14.67
CA TRP A 27 15.48 -21.05 15.17
C TRP A 27 15.60 -19.67 14.52
N GLY A 28 16.82 -19.16 14.36
CA GLY A 28 17.08 -17.88 13.71
C GLY A 28 16.61 -17.81 12.26
N ILE A 29 16.72 -18.92 11.51
CA ILE A 29 16.18 -19.00 10.14
C ILE A 29 14.65 -18.88 10.17
N CYS A 30 13.97 -19.62 11.06
CA CYS A 30 12.51 -19.51 11.20
C CYS A 30 12.09 -18.08 11.54
N GLN A 31 12.77 -17.44 12.51
CA GLN A 31 12.47 -16.05 12.88
C GLN A 31 12.67 -15.07 11.71
N SER A 32 13.69 -15.30 10.88
CA SER A 32 13.97 -14.44 9.73
C SER A 32 12.84 -14.50 8.70
N VAL A 33 12.32 -15.70 8.42
CA VAL A 33 11.18 -15.92 7.51
C VAL A 33 9.91 -15.29 8.07
N GLU A 34 9.67 -15.39 9.38
CA GLU A 34 8.52 -14.74 10.02
C GLU A 34 8.56 -13.21 9.86
N ILE A 35 9.73 -12.61 10.06
CA ILE A 35 9.92 -11.16 9.89
C ILE A 35 9.67 -10.75 8.44
N GLU A 36 10.22 -11.49 7.48
CA GLU A 36 10.01 -11.22 6.05
C GLU A 36 8.52 -11.27 5.67
N SER A 37 7.81 -12.28 6.17
CA SER A 37 6.36 -12.39 5.98
C SER A 37 5.60 -11.19 6.56
N GLN A 38 6.02 -10.68 7.72
CA GLN A 38 5.39 -9.51 8.34
C GLN A 38 5.70 -8.23 7.56
N MET A 39 6.92 -8.09 7.04
CA MET A 39 7.34 -6.91 6.26
C MET A 39 6.58 -6.75 4.94
N THR A 40 6.02 -7.84 4.38
CA THR A 40 5.13 -7.76 3.21
C THR A 40 3.91 -6.85 3.47
N SER A 41 3.36 -6.86 4.68
CA SER A 41 2.24 -5.98 5.02
C SER A 41 2.66 -4.52 5.14
N VAL A 42 3.87 -4.27 5.67
CA VAL A 42 4.44 -2.93 5.77
C VAL A 42 4.69 -2.34 4.38
N GLU A 43 5.20 -3.15 3.45
CA GLU A 43 5.40 -2.75 2.06
C GLU A 43 4.11 -2.26 1.41
N ARG A 44 3.01 -3.00 1.56
CA ARG A 44 1.69 -2.60 1.02
C ARG A 44 1.19 -1.29 1.60
N VAL A 45 1.35 -1.09 2.91
CA VAL A 45 0.95 0.18 3.56
C VAL A 45 1.77 1.34 3.00
N LEU A 46 3.07 1.14 2.82
CA LEU A 46 3.94 2.15 2.22
C LEU A 46 3.58 2.43 0.76
N GLU A 47 3.26 1.40 -0.01
CA GLU A 47 2.78 1.54 -1.39
C GLU A 47 1.52 2.42 -1.46
N PHE A 48 0.49 2.11 -0.65
CA PHE A 48 -0.74 2.91 -0.61
C PHE A 48 -0.51 4.34 -0.16
N SER A 49 0.40 4.58 0.80
CA SER A 49 0.73 5.93 1.26
C SER A 49 1.41 6.81 0.20
N ARG A 50 1.97 6.20 -0.85
CA ARG A 50 2.70 6.89 -1.93
C ARG A 50 1.88 7.06 -3.20
N LEU A 51 0.65 6.51 -3.24
CA LEU A 51 -0.25 6.71 -4.37
C LEU A 51 -0.59 8.19 -4.54
N PRO A 52 -0.83 8.65 -5.79
CA PRO A 52 -1.29 10.01 -6.01
C PRO A 52 -2.62 10.23 -5.28
N SER A 53 -2.63 11.22 -4.38
CA SER A 53 -3.84 11.58 -3.65
C SER A 53 -4.87 12.19 -4.59
N GLU A 54 -6.13 11.88 -4.34
CA GLU A 54 -7.24 12.63 -4.90
C GLU A 54 -7.19 14.11 -4.46
N PRO A 55 -7.86 15.01 -5.20
CA PRO A 55 -7.98 16.41 -4.80
C PRO A 55 -8.54 16.54 -3.37
N PRO A 56 -8.13 17.58 -2.62
CA PRO A 56 -8.61 17.79 -1.26
C PRO A 56 -10.14 17.84 -1.17
N LEU A 57 -10.70 17.26 -0.10
CA LEU A 57 -12.14 17.28 0.18
C LEU A 57 -12.70 18.70 0.32
N GLN A 58 -11.87 19.64 0.79
CA GLN A 58 -12.24 21.04 0.87
C GLN A 58 -11.67 21.81 -0.30
N SER A 59 -12.50 22.63 -0.93
CA SER A 59 -12.04 23.59 -1.93
C SER A 59 -11.03 24.56 -1.33
N GLU A 60 -10.09 25.00 -2.15
CA GLU A 60 -9.12 26.04 -1.83
C GLU A 60 -9.80 27.29 -1.23
N PRO A 61 -9.13 28.02 -0.32
CA PRO A 61 -9.65 29.26 0.22
C PRO A 61 -10.08 30.24 -0.88
N GLY A 62 -11.31 30.76 -0.80
CA GLY A 62 -11.89 31.65 -1.82
C GLY A 62 -12.47 30.95 -3.06
N LYS A 63 -12.41 29.62 -3.15
CA LYS A 63 -13.08 28.81 -4.20
C LYS A 63 -14.33 28.08 -3.71
N LYS A 64 -14.66 28.19 -2.42
CA LYS A 64 -15.88 27.63 -1.87
C LYS A 64 -17.10 28.35 -2.48
N PRO A 65 -18.13 27.61 -2.91
CA PRO A 65 -19.36 28.24 -3.36
C PRO A 65 -20.02 29.00 -2.20
N PRO A 66 -20.89 29.98 -2.50
CA PRO A 66 -21.71 30.66 -1.50
C PRO A 66 -22.54 29.70 -0.65
N GLU A 67 -22.94 30.11 0.56
CA GLU A 67 -23.76 29.28 1.47
C GLU A 67 -25.14 28.94 0.88
N ASP A 68 -25.66 29.78 -0.01
CA ASP A 68 -26.93 29.56 -0.69
C ASP A 68 -26.81 28.67 -1.95
N TRP A 69 -25.60 28.19 -2.27
CA TRP A 69 -25.41 27.27 -3.39
C TRP A 69 -25.88 25.85 -3.04
N PRO A 70 -26.58 25.15 -3.96
CA PRO A 70 -27.05 25.64 -5.25
C PRO A 70 -28.40 26.36 -5.10
N SER A 71 -28.49 27.64 -5.52
CA SER A 71 -29.73 28.42 -5.40
C SER A 71 -30.83 27.93 -6.36
N LYS A 72 -30.44 27.30 -7.48
CA LYS A 72 -31.32 26.60 -8.43
C LYS A 72 -30.64 25.31 -8.88
N GLY A 73 -31.31 24.17 -8.75
CA GLY A 73 -30.78 22.86 -9.15
C GLY A 73 -30.80 22.62 -10.66
N SER A 74 -30.25 23.52 -11.46
CA SER A 74 -30.07 23.32 -12.91
C SER A 74 -28.70 22.71 -13.18
N ILE A 75 -28.63 21.77 -14.12
CA ILE A 75 -27.39 21.07 -14.48
C ILE A 75 -27.18 21.16 -15.99
N ILE A 76 -26.02 21.66 -16.41
CA ILE A 76 -25.68 21.83 -17.82
C ILE A 76 -24.46 20.97 -18.12
N PHE A 77 -24.61 20.02 -19.03
CA PHE A 77 -23.50 19.29 -19.64
C PHE A 77 -23.19 19.96 -20.97
N ASN A 78 -21.94 20.41 -21.14
CA ASN A 78 -21.48 21.08 -22.34
C ASN A 78 -20.17 20.44 -22.82
N ASN A 79 -20.20 19.82 -24.00
CA ASN A 79 -19.09 19.11 -24.63
C ASN A 79 -18.35 18.16 -23.68
N VAL A 80 -19.09 17.37 -22.88
CA VAL A 80 -18.48 16.48 -21.89
C VAL A 80 -17.93 15.22 -22.57
N TYR A 81 -16.69 14.88 -22.20
CA TYR A 81 -16.01 13.64 -22.54
C TYR A 81 -15.61 12.92 -21.26
N LEU A 82 -15.72 11.60 -21.24
CA LEU A 82 -15.36 10.79 -20.07
C LEU A 82 -14.79 9.45 -20.50
N SER A 83 -13.65 9.10 -19.93
CA SER A 83 -13.02 7.78 -20.00
C SER A 83 -12.79 7.26 -18.57
N TYR A 84 -12.88 5.94 -18.38
CA TYR A 84 -12.58 5.31 -17.09
C TYR A 84 -11.08 5.17 -16.83
N ASN A 85 -10.29 5.17 -17.90
CA ASN A 85 -8.84 5.07 -17.87
C ASN A 85 -8.26 6.07 -18.87
N ALA A 86 -7.17 6.72 -18.50
CA ALA A 86 -6.48 7.71 -19.34
C ALA A 86 -5.99 7.13 -20.68
N MET A 87 -5.79 5.81 -20.78
CA MET A 87 -5.35 5.15 -22.02
C MET A 87 -6.50 4.60 -22.87
N GLU A 88 -7.74 4.64 -22.38
CA GLU A 88 -8.89 4.08 -23.08
C GLU A 88 -9.62 5.15 -23.90
N THR A 89 -10.37 4.68 -24.91
CA THR A 89 -11.24 5.58 -25.68
C THR A 89 -12.38 6.08 -24.82
N ASP A 90 -12.76 7.34 -25.02
CA ASP A 90 -13.90 7.96 -24.34
C ASP A 90 -15.18 7.11 -24.49
N VAL A 91 -15.88 6.91 -23.38
CA VAL A 91 -17.18 6.24 -23.33
C VAL A 91 -18.29 7.27 -23.58
N LEU A 92 -18.22 8.42 -22.90
CA LEU A 92 -19.07 9.56 -23.23
C LEU A 92 -18.33 10.46 -24.21
N LYS A 93 -18.95 10.75 -25.36
CA LYS A 93 -18.35 11.56 -26.42
C LYS A 93 -19.27 12.72 -26.74
N ASN A 94 -18.76 13.94 -26.59
CA ASN A 94 -19.46 15.17 -26.93
C ASN A 94 -20.88 15.26 -26.35
N LEU A 95 -21.04 14.95 -25.07
CA LEU A 95 -22.34 14.94 -24.41
C LEU A 95 -22.80 16.37 -24.08
N ASN A 96 -23.98 16.74 -24.59
CA ASN A 96 -24.57 18.07 -24.45
C ASN A 96 -26.06 17.95 -24.09
N PHE A 97 -26.44 18.39 -22.89
CA PHE A 97 -27.84 18.50 -22.48
C PHE A 97 -27.98 19.45 -21.29
N ASN A 98 -29.20 19.93 -21.07
CA ASN A 98 -29.55 20.83 -19.99
C ASN A 98 -30.70 20.22 -19.20
N ILE A 99 -30.53 20.08 -17.89
CA ILE A 99 -31.56 19.71 -16.94
C ILE A 99 -32.01 20.99 -16.22
N LEU A 100 -33.30 21.30 -16.34
CA LEU A 100 -33.92 22.44 -15.68
C LEU A 100 -34.22 22.13 -14.21
N PRO A 101 -34.33 23.16 -13.36
CA PRO A 101 -34.71 22.97 -11.96
C PRO A 101 -36.05 22.23 -11.85
N SER A 102 -36.09 21.21 -11.00
CA SER A 102 -37.28 20.38 -10.73
C SER A 102 -37.81 19.57 -11.93
N GLU A 103 -36.97 19.36 -12.96
CA GLU A 103 -37.24 18.42 -14.05
C GLU A 103 -37.06 16.97 -13.56
N LYS A 104 -37.86 16.04 -14.08
CA LYS A 104 -37.90 14.62 -13.66
C LYS A 104 -37.53 13.70 -14.80
#